data_AF-A0A2G9PFV6-F1
#
_entry.id   AF-A0A2G9PFV6-F1
#
_cell.length_a   1.000
_cell.length_b   1.000
_cell.length_c   1.000
_cell.angle_alpha   90.00
_cell.angle_beta   90.00
_cell.angle_gamma   90.00
#
_symmetry.space_group_name_H-M   'P 1'
#
loop_
_entity.id
_entity.type
_entity.pdbx_description
1 polymer ?
#
loop_
_entity_poly.entity_id
_entity_poly.type
_entity_poly.pdbx_seq_one_letter_code
_entity_poly.pdbx_strand_id
1 'polypeptide(L)'
;MAERRFPVYSDGMGSLTIGDEEAVLEKNGKKTKFKKSYVVTIEKEGDLPLNKVEVRFEYYDQLGSKEGTRFAMHEADYRALKNLLGK
;
A
#
# COMPACT_ATOMS: atom_id res chain seq x y z
N MET A 1 -9.10 -7.18 14.77
CA MET A 1 -9.13 -5.71 14.92
C MET A 1 -9.83 -5.14 13.69
N ALA A 2 -10.14 -3.84 13.63
CA ALA A 2 -10.86 -3.27 12.48
C ALA A 2 -9.94 -3.15 11.25
N GLU A 3 -10.44 -3.51 10.07
CA GLU A 3 -9.73 -3.27 8.79
C GLU A 3 -9.50 -1.78 8.60
N ARG A 4 -8.28 -1.40 8.17
CA ARG A 4 -7.93 0.00 7.91
C ARG A 4 -7.71 0.22 6.43
N ARG A 5 -8.44 1.18 5.86
CA ARG A 5 -8.38 1.54 4.44
C ARG A 5 -7.61 2.84 4.25
N PHE A 6 -6.67 2.84 3.32
CA PHE A 6 -5.87 3.98 2.91
C PHE A 6 -6.17 4.33 1.45
N PRO A 7 -6.48 5.59 1.12
CA PRO A 7 -6.59 6.01 -0.27
C PRO A 7 -5.21 5.98 -0.95
N VAL A 8 -5.15 5.46 -2.17
CA VAL A 8 -3.93 5.49 -2.99
C VAL A 8 -4.23 6.12 -4.34
N TYR A 9 -3.24 6.80 -4.91
CA TYR A 9 -3.38 7.53 -6.16
C TYR A 9 -2.29 7.07 -7.15
N SER A 10 -2.70 6.70 -8.35
CA SER A 10 -1.80 6.39 -9.46
C SER A 10 -2.38 7.01 -10.74
N ASP A 11 -2.64 6.23 -11.79
CA ASP A 11 -3.40 6.67 -12.98
C ASP A 11 -4.91 6.87 -12.71
N GLY A 12 -5.31 6.74 -11.45
CA GLY A 12 -6.67 6.90 -10.95
C GLY A 12 -6.73 6.80 -9.43
N MET A 13 -7.95 6.84 -8.88
CA MET A 13 -8.17 6.58 -7.46
C MET A 13 -8.19 5.07 -7.19
N GLY A 14 -7.52 4.67 -6.12
CA GLY A 14 -7.51 3.31 -5.61
C GLY A 14 -7.54 3.28 -4.09
N SER A 15 -7.38 2.10 -3.51
CA SER A 15 -7.21 1.97 -2.07
C SER A 15 -6.39 0.76 -1.67
N LEU A 16 -5.65 0.90 -0.56
CA LEU A 16 -5.00 -0.20 0.13
C LEU A 16 -5.73 -0.44 1.44
N THR A 17 -6.35 -1.61 1.58
CA THR A 17 -6.99 -2.05 2.83
C THR A 17 -6.07 -3.06 3.52
N ILE A 18 -5.74 -2.83 4.78
CA ILE A 18 -5.00 -3.77 5.61
C ILE A 18 -5.92 -4.30 6.72
N GLY A 19 -6.15 -5.60 6.71
CA GLY A 19 -6.82 -6.34 7.79
C GLY A 19 -5.81 -6.96 8.76
N ASP A 20 -6.30 -7.91 9.57
CA ASP A 20 -5.46 -8.60 10.57
C ASP A 20 -4.40 -9.50 9.90
N GLU A 21 -4.81 -10.35 8.95
CA GLU A 21 -3.92 -11.29 8.25
C GLU A 21 -3.70 -10.95 6.77
N GLU A 22 -4.66 -10.26 6.16
CA GLU A 22 -4.71 -10.03 4.72
C GLU A 22 -4.69 -8.55 4.38
N ALA A 23 -4.22 -8.26 3.17
CA ALA A 23 -4.18 -6.94 2.58
C ALA A 23 -4.79 -7.00 1.17
N VAL A 24 -5.43 -5.90 0.78
CA VAL A 24 -6.11 -5.76 -0.49
C VAL A 24 -5.67 -4.44 -1.12
N LEU A 25 -4.99 -4.52 -2.25
CA LEU A 25 -4.65 -3.37 -3.07
C LEU A 25 -5.60 -3.28 -4.26
N GLU A 26 -6.36 -2.21 -4.32
CA GLU A 26 -7.17 -1.83 -5.47
C GLU A 26 -6.51 -0.65 -6.18
N LYS A 27 -6.09 -0.87 -7.42
CA LYS A 27 -5.40 0.13 -8.25
C LYS A 27 -5.73 -0.10 -9.72
N ASN A 28 -6.03 0.98 -10.45
CA ASN A 28 -6.35 0.94 -11.88
C ASN A 28 -7.44 -0.11 -12.24
N GLY A 29 -8.47 -0.23 -11.40
CA GLY A 29 -9.55 -1.21 -11.57
C GLY A 29 -9.18 -2.67 -11.26
N LYS A 30 -7.92 -2.96 -10.92
CA LYS A 30 -7.46 -4.29 -10.51
C LYS A 30 -7.43 -4.39 -8.98
N LYS A 31 -8.10 -5.42 -8.45
CA LYS A 31 -8.07 -5.78 -7.04
C LYS A 31 -7.11 -6.95 -6.83
N THR A 32 -6.09 -6.75 -6.01
CA THR A 32 -5.08 -7.76 -5.69
C THR A 32 -5.12 -8.05 -4.19
N LYS A 33 -5.25 -9.33 -3.82
CA LYS A 33 -5.33 -9.78 -2.43
C LYS A 33 -4.06 -10.57 -2.09
N PHE A 34 -3.42 -10.24 -0.97
CA PHE A 34 -2.19 -10.89 -0.50
C PHE A 34 -2.16 -10.93 1.03
N LYS A 35 -1.29 -11.75 1.62
CA LYS A 35 -1.12 -11.76 3.08
C LYS A 35 -0.38 -10.50 3.52
N LYS A 36 -0.78 -9.92 4.66
CA LYS A 36 -0.08 -8.77 5.25
C LYS A 36 1.40 -9.08 5.51
N SER A 37 1.70 -10.31 5.92
CA SER A 37 3.08 -10.78 6.14
C SER A 37 3.92 -10.86 4.85
N TYR A 38 3.30 -10.80 3.68
CA TYR A 38 4.00 -10.84 2.39
C TYR A 38 4.48 -9.45 1.96
N VAL A 39 4.13 -8.39 2.69
CA VAL A 39 4.66 -7.05 2.42
C VAL A 39 6.13 -7.01 2.80
N VAL A 40 6.97 -6.78 1.80
CA VAL A 40 8.43 -6.75 1.95
C VAL A 40 8.86 -5.34 2.34
N THR A 41 8.42 -4.37 1.57
CA THR A 41 8.96 -3.01 1.57
C THR A 41 7.84 -1.99 1.45
N ILE A 42 7.94 -0.92 2.24
CA ILE A 42 7.17 0.31 2.10
C ILE A 42 8.10 1.52 2.29
N GLU A 43 8.48 2.14 1.19
CA GLU A 43 9.47 3.22 1.18
C GLU A 43 8.90 4.48 0.55
N LYS A 44 9.20 5.63 1.16
CA LYS A 44 8.94 6.93 0.56
C LYS A 44 10.04 7.20 -0.46
N GLU A 45 9.67 7.33 -1.73
CA GLU A 45 10.61 7.67 -2.81
C GLU A 45 10.69 9.19 -3.05
N GLY A 46 9.64 9.95 -2.71
CA GLY A 46 9.63 11.39 -2.93
C GLY A 46 8.48 12.12 -2.25
N ASP A 47 8.61 13.44 -2.21
CA ASP A 47 7.57 14.37 -1.77
C ASP A 47 6.75 14.88 -2.96
N LEU A 48 5.43 14.97 -2.76
CA LEU A 48 4.48 15.46 -3.75
C LEU A 48 3.67 16.63 -3.17
N PRO A 49 3.09 17.49 -4.02
CA PRO A 49 2.22 18.57 -3.55
C PRO A 49 1.03 18.06 -2.71
N LEU A 50 0.45 18.98 -1.93
CA LEU A 50 -0.73 18.70 -1.09
C LEU A 50 -0.50 17.63 -0.02
N ASN A 51 0.69 17.63 0.60
CA ASN A 51 1.08 16.69 1.65
C ASN A 51 0.93 15.23 1.22
N LYS A 52 1.31 14.94 -0.03
CA LYS A 52 1.37 13.58 -0.57
C LYS A 52 2.81 13.13 -0.68
N VAL A 53 2.99 11.83 -0.71
CA VAL A 53 4.30 11.19 -0.88
C VAL A 53 4.17 10.10 -1.93
N GLU A 54 5.21 9.95 -2.75
CA GLU A 54 5.34 8.78 -3.63
C GLU A 54 5.89 7.61 -2.81
N VAL A 55 5.21 6.47 -2.91
CA VAL A 55 5.50 5.27 -2.12
C VAL A 55 5.83 4.11 -3.06
N ARG A 56 7.00 3.52 -2.85
CA ARG A 56 7.35 2.20 -3.37
C ARG A 56 6.82 1.14 -2.42
N PHE A 57 6.01 0.25 -2.97
CA PHE A 57 5.37 -0.83 -2.23
C PHE A 57 5.69 -2.17 -2.89
N GLU A 58 6.30 -3.08 -2.13
CA GLU A 58 6.69 -4.40 -2.62
C GLU A 58 6.08 -5.50 -1.76
N TYR A 59 5.53 -6.52 -2.40
CA TYR A 59 4.90 -7.65 -1.73
C TYR A 59 5.08 -8.93 -2.53
N TYR A 60 4.96 -10.09 -1.89
CA TYR A 60 4.83 -11.36 -2.59
C TYR A 60 3.36 -11.65 -2.92
N ASP A 61 3.11 -12.13 -4.13
CA ASP A 61 1.80 -12.63 -4.53
C ASP A 61 1.53 -14.04 -3.95
N GLN A 62 0.38 -14.62 -4.29
CA GLN A 62 0.01 -15.96 -3.82
C GLN A 62 0.85 -17.09 -4.45
N LEU A 63 1.55 -16.81 -5.55
CA LEU A 63 2.42 -17.76 -6.24
C LEU A 63 3.89 -17.65 -5.78
N GLY A 64 4.19 -16.72 -4.86
CA GLY A 64 5.54 -16.44 -4.37
C GLY A 64 6.36 -15.53 -5.29
N SER A 65 5.74 -14.91 -6.29
CA SER A 65 6.38 -13.91 -7.14
C SER A 65 6.45 -12.58 -6.41
N LYS A 66 7.60 -11.92 -6.45
CA LYS A 66 7.76 -10.58 -5.88
C LYS A 66 7.19 -9.55 -6.84
N GLU A 67 6.16 -8.84 -6.39
CA GLU A 67 5.52 -7.75 -7.10
C GLU A 67 5.94 -6.41 -6.50
N GLY A 68 6.09 -5.41 -7.37
CA GLY A 68 6.46 -4.05 -6.98
C GLY A 68 5.53 -3.06 -7.65
N THR A 69 5.03 -2.09 -6.88
CA THR A 69 4.20 -1.03 -7.42
C THR A 69 4.51 0.30 -6.76
N ARG A 70 4.18 1.38 -7.46
CA ARG A 70 4.28 2.75 -6.99
C ARG A 70 2.92 3.40 -6.93
N PHE A 71 2.66 4.16 -5.88
CA PHE A 71 1.48 5.00 -5.78
C PHE A 71 1.76 6.19 -4.88
N ALA A 72 0.99 7.24 -5.04
CA ALA A 72 0.96 8.35 -4.13
C ALA A 72 -0.08 8.13 -3.03
N MET A 73 0.19 8.63 -1.82
CA MET A 73 -0.79 8.69 -0.74
C MET A 73 -0.51 9.90 0.14
N HIS A 74 -1.43 10.28 1.03
CA HIS A 74 -1.14 11.35 2.00
C HIS A 74 -0.02 10.92 2.95
N GLU A 75 0.83 11.87 3.34
CA GLU A 75 1.96 11.58 4.22
C GLU A 75 1.52 10.99 5.58
N ALA A 76 0.40 11.50 6.12
CA ALA A 76 -0.19 10.96 7.34
C ALA A 76 -0.60 9.48 7.18
N ASP A 77 -1.17 9.14 6.02
CA ASP A 77 -1.57 7.76 5.71
C ASP A 77 -0.36 6.84 5.52
N TYR A 78 0.70 7.33 4.86
CA TYR A 78 1.97 6.61 4.75
C TYR A 78 2.55 6.28 6.13
N ARG A 79 2.61 7.27 7.04
CA ARG A 79 3.11 7.06 8.42
C ARG A 79 2.24 6.05 9.18
N ALA A 80 0.92 6.15 9.06
CA ALA A 80 0.00 5.22 9.69
C ALA A 80 0.13 3.78 9.13
N LEU A 81 0.27 3.65 7.81
CA LEU A 81 0.46 2.38 7.13
C LEU A 81 1.79 1.72 7.52
N LYS A 82 2.87 2.50 7.54
CA LYS A 82 4.21 2.05 7.94
C LYS A 82 4.20 1.49 9.38
N ASN A 83 3.61 2.23 10.32
CA ASN A 83 3.42 1.78 11.70
C ASN A 83 2.59 0.50 11.79
N LEU A 84 1.53 0.37 10.98
CA LEU A 84 0.62 -0.78 11.00
C LEU A 84 1.28 -2.05 10.44
N LEU A 85 2.23 -1.90 9.51
CA LEU A 85 3.02 -3.00 8.95
C LEU A 85 4.26 -3.34 9.78
N GLY A 86 4.61 -2.52 10.78
CA GLY A 86 5.80 -2.71 11.62
C GLY A 86 7.11 -2.54 10.84
N LYS A 87 7.12 -1.63 9.87
CA LYS A 87 8.25 -1.36 8.96
C LYS A 87 8.79 0.05 9.15
#